data_AF-A0A6J5F042-F1
#
_entry.id   AF-A0A6J5F042-F1
#
_cell.length_a   1.000
_cell.length_b   1.000
_cell.length_c   1.000
_cell.angle_alpha   90.00
_cell.angle_beta   90.00
_cell.angle_gamma   90.00
#
_symmetry.space_group_name_H-M   'P 1'
#
loop_
_entity.id
_entity.type
_entity.pdbx_description
1 polymer ?
#
loop_
_entity_poly.entity_id
_entity_poly.type
_entity_poly.pdbx_seq_one_letter_code
_entity_poly.pdbx_strand_id
1 'polypeptide(L)'
;MMAATTLGVVAFATLVMPLPAVAQQLRGTDAASAALSTDRAGSADAVDGTDAAVPVHPDAIGNDDASQDTDDADSVMASPADNAFAARQKALDARSAQNNYDFAVERHDCYSTFFVNHCVNKARDAMRAVQADIRREQLTLDDEKRAEHARQRDEQQALQAARDEAQAPQRAAQDTRNEQAYEDKQRQHALDEAQRQAEAPQRAANEEAYQQKQRQHAIDQAQRGVSPAQAAANQQAYDQKQADFQRQLDQAHQQAAQKAQERVEKQQRYQQKQIDAEQHKKDIEARQKQAAEKAQQKQQQDLQQQQQLEQQQKQQQQQK
;
A
#
# COMPACT_ATOMS: atom_id res chain seq x y z
N MET A 1 -63.48 6.79 -49.63
CA MET A 1 -63.79 5.40 -50.02
C MET A 1 -62.75 4.94 -51.02
N MET A 2 -62.43 3.65 -50.93
CA MET A 2 -61.17 3.02 -51.33
C MET A 2 -60.81 3.06 -52.82
N ALA A 3 -59.50 2.93 -53.02
CA ALA A 3 -58.77 2.81 -54.26
C ALA A 3 -58.79 1.38 -54.83
N ALA A 4 -58.69 1.31 -56.16
CA ALA A 4 -58.18 0.22 -56.99
C ALA A 4 -57.68 0.95 -58.27
N THR A 5 -56.62 0.60 -59.00
CA THR A 5 -55.95 -0.67 -59.30
C THR A 5 -54.72 -0.29 -60.15
N THR A 6 -53.66 -1.10 -60.19
CA THR A 6 -53.01 -1.69 -61.40
C THR A 6 -51.52 -2.02 -61.20
N LEU A 7 -51.16 -3.16 -61.79
CA LEU A 7 -49.87 -3.85 -61.81
C LEU A 7 -48.84 -3.19 -62.74
N GLY A 8 -47.54 -3.39 -62.44
CA GLY A 8 -46.44 -3.09 -63.35
C GLY A 8 -45.14 -3.83 -62.99
N VAL A 9 -44.86 -4.87 -63.76
CA VAL A 9 -43.63 -5.65 -64.00
C VAL A 9 -42.31 -4.94 -63.67
N VAL A 10 -41.38 -5.60 -62.95
CA VAL A 10 -39.97 -5.20 -62.83
C VAL A 10 -39.06 -6.26 -63.47
N ALA A 11 -38.24 -5.80 -64.42
CA ALA A 11 -37.27 -6.56 -65.19
C ALA A 11 -36.01 -6.87 -64.36
N PHE A 12 -35.54 -8.12 -64.44
CA PHE A 12 -34.21 -8.52 -63.98
C PHE A 12 -33.17 -8.20 -65.06
N ALA A 13 -32.22 -7.32 -64.73
CA ALA A 13 -31.03 -7.06 -65.53
C ALA A 13 -29.84 -7.80 -64.90
N THR A 14 -29.29 -8.77 -65.63
CA THR A 14 -28.03 -9.45 -65.31
C THR A 14 -26.85 -8.61 -65.77
N LEU A 15 -25.95 -8.28 -64.85
CA LEU A 15 -24.67 -7.61 -65.16
C LEU A 15 -23.53 -8.62 -64.97
N VAL A 16 -22.88 -8.96 -66.08
CA VAL A 16 -21.62 -9.72 -66.16
C VAL A 16 -20.46 -8.72 -66.04
N MET A 17 -19.54 -8.94 -65.10
CA MET A 17 -18.26 -8.21 -65.03
C MET A 17 -17.08 -9.14 -65.37
N PRO A 18 -16.10 -8.70 -66.18
CA PRO A 18 -14.91 -9.48 -66.53
C PRO A 18 -13.71 -9.21 -65.60
N LEU A 19 -12.90 -10.25 -65.40
CA LEU A 19 -11.60 -10.21 -64.73
C LEU A 19 -10.52 -9.50 -65.59
N PRO A 20 -9.57 -8.80 -64.97
CA PRO A 20 -8.24 -8.61 -65.54
C PRO A 20 -7.19 -9.48 -64.83
N ALA A 21 -6.47 -10.26 -65.63
CA ALA A 21 -5.23 -10.92 -65.27
C ALA A 21 -4.10 -9.90 -65.10
N VAL A 22 -3.30 -10.02 -64.03
CA VAL A 22 -2.02 -9.32 -63.90
C VAL A 22 -0.95 -10.33 -63.50
N ALA A 23 0.14 -10.29 -64.27
CA ALA A 23 1.24 -11.22 -64.31
C ALA A 23 2.27 -11.03 -63.18
N GLN A 24 2.95 -12.13 -62.86
CA GLN A 24 4.20 -12.19 -62.10
C GLN A 24 5.33 -11.45 -62.83
N GLN A 25 6.16 -10.72 -62.08
CA GLN A 25 7.55 -10.47 -62.48
C GLN A 25 8.45 -10.33 -61.24
N LEU A 26 9.45 -11.20 -61.21
CA LEU A 26 10.58 -11.24 -60.28
C LEU A 26 11.56 -10.08 -60.52
N ARG A 27 12.23 -9.65 -59.44
CA ARG A 27 13.66 -9.28 -59.29
C ARG A 27 13.83 -8.03 -58.42
N GLY A 28 14.46 -8.21 -57.27
CA GLY A 28 15.06 -7.14 -56.46
C GLY A 28 16.54 -7.44 -56.25
N THR A 29 17.40 -6.62 -56.84
CA THR A 29 18.85 -6.53 -56.63
C THR A 29 19.16 -5.34 -55.72
N ASP A 30 20.07 -5.57 -54.78
CA ASP A 30 21.15 -4.71 -54.29
C ASP A 30 20.88 -3.25 -53.82
N ALA A 31 21.06 -3.10 -52.50
CA ALA A 31 22.09 -2.30 -51.82
C ALA A 31 22.36 -0.82 -52.22
N ALA A 32 22.15 0.07 -51.24
CA ALA A 32 23.06 1.14 -50.78
C ALA A 32 22.41 1.81 -49.55
N SER A 33 22.90 1.67 -48.31
CA SER A 33 24.11 2.27 -47.71
C SER A 33 24.02 3.80 -47.50
N ALA A 34 23.81 4.20 -46.23
CA ALA A 34 24.42 5.38 -45.57
C ALA A 34 23.85 5.42 -44.13
N ALA A 35 24.65 5.11 -43.09
CA ALA A 35 25.45 6.08 -42.31
C ALA A 35 24.54 6.99 -41.43
N LEU A 36 24.72 7.19 -40.13
CA LEU A 36 25.95 7.33 -39.34
C LEU A 36 25.55 7.35 -37.84
N SER A 37 26.38 6.73 -36.96
CA SER A 37 26.84 7.17 -35.62
C SER A 37 25.86 7.80 -34.59
N THR A 38 25.85 7.47 -33.30
CA THR A 38 26.97 7.61 -32.33
C THR A 38 26.63 6.94 -30.98
N ASP A 39 27.69 6.45 -30.33
CA ASP A 39 27.86 6.02 -28.94
C ASP A 39 27.13 6.80 -27.82
N ARG A 40 26.76 6.10 -26.73
CA ARG A 40 27.37 6.32 -25.40
C ARG A 40 27.06 5.20 -24.39
N ALA A 41 28.12 4.65 -23.80
CA ALA A 41 28.11 3.85 -22.57
C ALA A 41 28.08 4.76 -21.32
N GLY A 42 27.54 4.25 -20.21
CA GLY A 42 27.84 4.77 -18.86
C GLY A 42 26.71 4.69 -17.82
N SER A 43 26.68 3.59 -17.05
CA SER A 43 26.48 3.47 -15.60
C SER A 43 25.76 4.56 -14.78
N ALA A 44 24.77 4.18 -13.96
CA ALA A 44 24.85 4.17 -12.48
C ALA A 44 23.49 3.86 -11.81
N ASP A 45 23.58 3.17 -10.67
CA ASP A 45 22.55 2.85 -9.67
C ASP A 45 21.49 3.93 -9.35
N ALA A 46 20.26 3.48 -9.13
CA ALA A 46 19.40 3.97 -8.05
C ALA A 46 18.26 2.98 -7.74
N VAL A 47 18.21 2.58 -6.47
CA VAL A 47 17.10 1.97 -5.72
C VAL A 47 15.80 2.79 -5.83
N ASP A 48 14.65 2.13 -6.00
CA ASP A 48 13.47 2.21 -5.11
C ASP A 48 12.34 1.31 -5.65
N GLY A 49 11.59 0.70 -4.73
CA GLY A 49 10.58 -0.31 -5.03
C GLY A 49 9.27 0.25 -5.56
N THR A 50 8.51 -0.61 -6.25
CA THR A 50 7.05 -0.73 -6.13
C THR A 50 6.55 -1.87 -7.00
N ASP A 51 5.64 -2.64 -6.41
CA ASP A 51 4.85 -3.72 -6.96
C ASP A 51 4.38 -3.54 -8.41
N ALA A 52 4.66 -4.54 -9.25
CA ALA A 52 3.84 -4.83 -10.42
C ALA A 52 3.88 -6.34 -10.71
N ALA A 53 2.77 -7.00 -10.41
CA ALA A 53 2.49 -8.38 -10.73
C ALA A 53 2.60 -8.66 -12.23
N VAL A 54 3.42 -9.64 -12.59
CA VAL A 54 3.50 -10.21 -13.94
C VAL A 54 2.38 -11.26 -14.08
N PRO A 55 1.45 -11.13 -15.04
CA PRO A 55 0.51 -12.21 -15.34
C PRO A 55 1.20 -13.29 -16.17
N VAL A 56 1.34 -14.48 -15.59
CA VAL A 56 1.82 -15.68 -16.28
C VAL A 56 0.68 -16.26 -17.13
N HIS A 57 0.83 -16.20 -18.45
CA HIS A 57 0.10 -17.03 -19.40
C HIS A 57 0.82 -18.38 -19.54
N PRO A 58 0.15 -19.53 -19.37
CA PRO A 58 0.70 -20.82 -19.77
C PRO A 58 0.17 -21.17 -21.15
N ASP A 59 1.04 -21.30 -22.16
CA ASP A 59 0.86 -22.20 -23.31
C ASP A 59 2.04 -22.03 -24.28
N ALA A 60 2.98 -22.98 -24.25
CA ALA A 60 3.81 -23.34 -25.40
C ALA A 60 4.49 -24.69 -25.14
N ILE A 61 3.88 -25.74 -25.71
CA ILE A 61 4.46 -27.07 -25.89
C ILE A 61 5.52 -26.99 -27.01
N GLY A 62 6.67 -27.65 -26.81
CA GLY A 62 7.69 -27.84 -27.84
C GLY A 62 8.87 -28.70 -27.35
N ASN A 63 8.70 -30.02 -27.51
CA ASN A 63 9.61 -31.18 -27.45
C ASN A 63 11.10 -30.90 -27.81
N ASP A 64 12.13 -31.64 -27.39
CA ASP A 64 12.32 -33.10 -27.29
C ASP A 64 13.59 -33.42 -26.45
N ASP A 65 13.60 -34.65 -25.91
CA ASP A 65 14.72 -35.61 -25.88
C ASP A 65 15.34 -36.04 -24.53
N ALA A 66 15.24 -37.37 -24.35
CA ALA A 66 16.11 -38.29 -23.62
C ALA A 66 16.13 -38.32 -22.07
N SER A 67 15.40 -39.30 -21.54
CA SER A 67 15.94 -40.45 -20.77
C SER A 67 15.30 -40.72 -19.39
N GLN A 68 14.59 -41.86 -19.36
CA GLN A 68 14.58 -42.89 -18.31
C GLN A 68 13.92 -42.62 -16.95
N ASP A 69 13.04 -43.57 -16.62
CA ASP A 69 12.59 -44.02 -15.30
C ASP A 69 11.94 -42.99 -14.37
N THR A 70 10.61 -42.92 -14.48
CA THR A 70 9.76 -42.79 -13.29
C THR A 70 8.56 -43.73 -13.42
N ASP A 71 8.71 -44.94 -12.92
CA ASP A 71 7.56 -45.68 -12.39
C ASP A 71 7.06 -44.98 -11.10
N ASP A 72 5.75 -44.99 -10.94
CA ASP A 72 4.98 -44.76 -9.71
C ASP A 72 4.88 -43.33 -9.14
N ALA A 73 4.03 -42.50 -9.77
CA ALA A 73 3.24 -41.48 -9.05
C ALA A 73 1.98 -41.01 -9.81
N ASP A 74 1.30 -41.89 -10.55
CA ASP A 74 -0.07 -41.63 -11.00
C ASP A 74 -0.90 -42.91 -10.93
N SER A 75 -1.13 -43.39 -9.71
CA SER A 75 -2.23 -44.32 -9.46
C SER A 75 -3.54 -43.52 -9.44
N VAL A 76 -3.93 -42.99 -10.60
CA VAL A 76 -5.35 -42.85 -10.91
C VAL A 76 -5.93 -44.23 -10.67
N MET A 77 -6.83 -44.33 -9.69
CA MET A 77 -7.42 -45.58 -9.22
C MET A 77 -7.84 -46.44 -10.42
N ALA A 78 -6.99 -47.41 -10.78
CA ALA A 78 -7.21 -48.25 -11.95
C ALA A 78 -8.56 -48.92 -11.80
N SER A 79 -9.39 -48.89 -12.84
CA SER A 79 -10.74 -49.45 -12.75
C SER A 79 -10.65 -50.94 -12.42
N PRO A 80 -11.66 -51.54 -11.77
CA PRO A 80 -11.69 -52.98 -11.54
C PRO A 80 -11.46 -53.80 -12.83
N ALA A 81 -11.92 -53.29 -13.97
CA ALA A 81 -11.67 -53.86 -15.29
C ALA A 81 -10.18 -53.81 -15.67
N ASP A 82 -9.51 -52.67 -15.49
CA ASP A 82 -8.07 -52.49 -15.79
C ASP A 82 -7.22 -53.44 -14.95
N ASN A 83 -7.55 -53.60 -13.67
CA ASN A 83 -6.88 -54.54 -12.77
C ASN A 83 -7.07 -56.00 -13.22
N ALA A 84 -8.26 -56.36 -13.71
CA ALA A 84 -8.54 -57.70 -14.24
C ALA A 84 -7.79 -57.99 -15.55
N PHE A 85 -7.61 -56.97 -16.40
CA PHE A 85 -6.79 -57.09 -17.60
C PHE A 85 -5.30 -57.21 -17.28
N ALA A 86 -4.79 -56.43 -16.32
CA ALA A 86 -3.41 -56.50 -15.86
C ALA A 86 -3.08 -57.88 -15.25
N ALA A 87 -4.00 -58.45 -14.47
CA ALA A 87 -3.83 -59.78 -13.91
C ALA A 87 -3.74 -60.88 -15.00
N ARG A 88 -4.59 -60.79 -16.04
CA ARG A 88 -4.56 -61.70 -17.19
C ARG A 88 -3.28 -61.55 -18.01
N GLN A 89 -2.81 -60.33 -18.22
CA GLN A 89 -1.52 -60.06 -18.87
C GLN A 89 -0.37 -60.74 -18.13
N LYS A 90 -0.29 -60.54 -16.81
CA LYS A 90 0.77 -61.13 -15.97
C LYS A 90 0.78 -62.67 -16.04
N ALA A 91 -0.40 -63.30 -16.14
CA ALA A 91 -0.50 -64.75 -16.30
C ALA A 91 0.06 -65.22 -17.65
N LEU A 92 -0.18 -64.47 -18.74
CA LEU A 92 0.39 -64.75 -20.07
C LEU A 92 1.91 -64.56 -20.09
N ASP A 93 2.42 -63.53 -19.41
CA ASP A 93 3.85 -63.27 -19.29
C ASP A 93 4.55 -64.38 -18.49
N ALA A 94 3.94 -64.81 -17.38
CA ALA A 94 4.43 -65.94 -16.59
C ALA A 94 4.45 -67.25 -17.41
N ARG A 95 3.41 -67.52 -18.22
CA ARG A 95 3.39 -68.68 -19.13
C ARG A 95 4.47 -68.60 -20.20
N SER A 96 4.75 -67.40 -20.71
CA SER A 96 5.83 -67.17 -21.67
C SER A 96 7.20 -67.46 -21.05
N ALA A 97 7.42 -66.95 -19.83
CA ALA A 97 8.64 -67.21 -19.08
C ALA A 97 8.84 -68.70 -18.79
N GLN A 98 7.77 -69.39 -18.37
CA GLN A 98 7.81 -70.83 -18.12
C GLN A 98 8.13 -71.63 -19.39
N ASN A 99 7.47 -71.35 -20.50
CA ASN A 99 7.74 -72.03 -21.77
C ASN A 99 9.19 -71.84 -22.24
N ASN A 100 9.75 -70.64 -22.06
CA ASN A 100 11.15 -70.37 -22.37
C ASN A 100 12.11 -71.13 -21.45
N TYR A 101 11.79 -71.24 -20.16
CA TYR A 101 12.54 -72.03 -19.20
C TYR A 101 12.51 -73.52 -19.54
N ASP A 102 11.32 -74.08 -19.78
CA ASP A 102 11.14 -75.50 -20.14
C ASP A 102 11.92 -75.84 -21.40
N PHE A 103 11.86 -74.98 -22.42
CA PHE A 103 12.67 -75.15 -23.64
C PHE A 103 14.17 -75.09 -23.36
N ALA A 104 14.63 -74.20 -22.48
CA ALA A 104 16.06 -74.10 -22.15
C ALA A 104 16.57 -75.36 -21.45
N VAL A 105 15.78 -75.93 -20.53
CA VAL A 105 16.07 -77.19 -19.83
C VAL A 105 16.05 -78.37 -20.82
N GLU A 106 14.97 -78.55 -21.58
CA GLU A 106 14.85 -79.63 -22.58
C GLU A 106 15.97 -79.57 -23.62
N ARG A 107 16.34 -78.36 -24.06
CA ARG A 107 17.47 -78.16 -24.97
C ARG A 107 18.79 -78.62 -24.33
N HIS A 108 19.00 -78.34 -23.05
CA HIS A 108 20.19 -78.81 -22.33
C HIS A 108 20.21 -80.34 -22.25
N ASP A 109 19.08 -80.95 -21.92
CA ASP A 109 18.93 -82.40 -21.82
C ASP A 109 19.12 -83.10 -23.17
N CYS A 110 18.68 -82.48 -24.27
CA CYS A 110 18.90 -82.99 -25.63
C CYS A 110 20.39 -83.14 -25.98
N TYR A 111 21.30 -82.34 -25.40
CA TYR A 111 22.74 -82.49 -25.64
C TYR A 111 23.34 -83.75 -25.01
N SER A 112 22.65 -84.37 -24.05
CA SER A 112 23.04 -85.66 -23.49
C SER A 112 22.58 -86.85 -24.33
N THR A 113 21.80 -86.63 -25.39
CA THR A 113 21.19 -87.68 -26.22
C THR A 113 21.94 -87.88 -27.54
N PHE A 114 21.99 -89.10 -28.07
CA PHE A 114 22.68 -89.42 -29.34
C PHE A 114 22.10 -88.67 -30.57
N PHE A 115 20.79 -88.39 -30.61
CA PHE A 115 20.12 -87.68 -31.72
C PHE A 115 19.78 -86.22 -31.36
N VAL A 116 20.79 -85.43 -30.97
CA VAL A 116 20.65 -84.03 -30.51
C VAL A 116 19.78 -83.18 -31.45
N ASN A 117 20.05 -83.20 -32.76
CA ASN A 117 19.33 -82.35 -33.73
C ASN A 117 17.83 -82.66 -33.80
N HIS A 118 17.45 -83.95 -33.75
CA HIS A 118 16.05 -84.33 -33.75
C HIS A 118 15.36 -83.93 -32.44
N CYS A 119 16.03 -84.17 -31.31
CA CYS A 119 15.53 -83.79 -29.98
C CYS A 119 15.29 -82.28 -29.86
N VAL A 120 16.27 -81.45 -30.25
CA VAL A 120 16.16 -79.98 -30.19
C VAL A 120 15.06 -79.46 -31.11
N ASN A 121 14.85 -80.05 -32.29
CA ASN A 121 13.77 -79.66 -33.18
C ASN A 121 12.40 -79.97 -32.57
N LYS A 122 12.23 -81.16 -31.98
CA LYS A 122 11.00 -81.51 -31.26
C LYS A 122 10.71 -80.56 -30.10
N ALA A 123 11.72 -80.23 -29.30
CA ALA A 123 11.59 -79.25 -28.21
C ALA A 123 11.21 -77.85 -28.72
N ARG A 124 11.80 -77.43 -29.85
CA ARG A 124 11.47 -76.15 -30.49
C ARG A 124 10.04 -76.11 -31.03
N ASP A 125 9.55 -77.22 -31.57
CA ASP A 125 8.18 -77.31 -32.08
C ASP A 125 7.15 -77.29 -30.94
N ALA A 126 7.45 -77.95 -29.81
CA ALA A 126 6.65 -77.84 -28.60
C ALA A 126 6.60 -76.39 -28.08
N MET A 127 7.76 -75.72 -28.01
CA MET A 127 7.85 -74.32 -27.60
C MET A 127 7.05 -73.39 -28.51
N ARG A 128 7.13 -73.58 -29.84
CA ARG A 128 6.36 -72.82 -30.84
C ARG A 128 4.85 -73.03 -30.70
N ALA A 129 4.41 -74.24 -30.40
CA ALA A 129 3.00 -74.54 -30.18
C ALA A 129 2.46 -73.74 -29.00
N VAL A 130 3.15 -73.76 -27.86
CA VAL A 130 2.76 -72.98 -26.67
C VAL A 130 2.84 -71.47 -26.93
N GLN A 131 3.85 -70.98 -27.65
CA GLN A 131 3.92 -69.56 -28.05
C GLN A 131 2.75 -69.15 -28.95
N ALA A 132 2.32 -70.01 -29.87
CA ALA A 132 1.17 -69.73 -30.73
C ALA A 132 -0.12 -69.59 -29.91
N ASP A 133 -0.30 -70.42 -28.89
CA ASP A 133 -1.46 -70.34 -27.99
C ASP A 133 -1.43 -69.08 -27.12
N ILE A 134 -0.27 -68.74 -26.53
CA ILE A 134 -0.10 -67.50 -25.77
C ILE A 134 -0.42 -66.28 -26.65
N ARG A 135 0.06 -66.27 -27.91
CA ARG A 135 -0.23 -65.17 -28.84
C ARG A 135 -1.71 -65.05 -29.18
N ARG A 136 -2.43 -66.18 -29.33
CA ARG A 136 -3.89 -66.16 -29.54
C ARG A 136 -4.61 -65.54 -28.35
N GLU A 137 -4.25 -65.93 -27.13
CA GLU A 137 -4.84 -65.38 -25.91
C GLU A 137 -4.53 -63.89 -25.74
N GLN A 138 -3.31 -63.46 -26.08
CA GLN A 138 -2.92 -62.04 -26.07
C GLN A 138 -3.78 -61.21 -27.03
N LEU A 139 -3.97 -61.68 -28.27
CA LEU A 139 -4.80 -60.97 -29.25
C LEU A 139 -6.25 -60.83 -28.77
N THR A 140 -6.81 -61.88 -28.18
CA THR A 140 -8.15 -61.83 -27.57
C THR A 140 -8.21 -60.79 -26.45
N LEU A 141 -7.20 -60.76 -25.56
CA LEU A 141 -7.13 -59.79 -24.47
C LEU A 141 -7.06 -58.34 -25.00
N ASP A 142 -6.28 -58.10 -26.05
CA ASP A 142 -6.11 -56.77 -26.63
C ASP A 142 -7.36 -56.32 -27.40
N ASP A 143 -8.06 -57.24 -28.06
CA ASP A 143 -9.36 -56.95 -28.70
C ASP A 143 -10.44 -56.62 -27.66
N GLU A 144 -10.47 -57.33 -26.53
CA GLU A 144 -11.35 -57.00 -25.39
C GLU A 144 -11.06 -55.60 -24.83
N LYS A 145 -9.79 -55.27 -24.59
CA LYS A 145 -9.38 -53.93 -24.12
C LYS A 145 -9.79 -52.84 -25.11
N ARG A 146 -9.56 -53.07 -26.41
CA ARG A 146 -9.93 -52.10 -27.45
C ARG A 146 -11.43 -51.86 -27.48
N ALA A 147 -12.23 -52.92 -27.35
CA ALA A 147 -13.69 -52.82 -27.29
C ALA A 147 -14.17 -52.07 -26.04
N GLU A 148 -13.55 -52.31 -24.88
CA GLU A 148 -13.89 -51.62 -23.63
C GLU A 148 -13.59 -50.12 -23.71
N HIS A 149 -12.41 -49.74 -24.18
CA HIS A 149 -12.08 -48.32 -24.36
C HIS A 149 -12.96 -47.64 -25.40
N ALA A 150 -13.41 -48.36 -26.43
CA ALA A 150 -14.40 -47.82 -27.37
C ALA A 150 -15.72 -47.51 -26.65
N ARG A 151 -16.26 -48.44 -25.85
CA ARG A 151 -17.45 -48.21 -25.03
C ARG A 151 -17.29 -47.02 -24.10
N GLN A 152 -16.17 -46.92 -23.38
CA GLN A 152 -15.90 -45.82 -22.46
C GLN A 152 -15.90 -44.46 -23.17
N ARG A 153 -15.32 -44.37 -24.38
CA ARG A 153 -15.38 -43.13 -25.18
C ARG A 153 -16.79 -42.79 -25.59
N ASP A 154 -17.57 -43.77 -26.06
CA ASP A 154 -18.95 -43.55 -26.48
C ASP A 154 -19.82 -43.09 -25.29
N GLU A 155 -19.63 -43.68 -24.11
CA GLU A 155 -20.29 -43.28 -22.86
C GLU A 155 -19.90 -41.84 -22.45
N GLN A 156 -18.61 -41.51 -22.46
CA GLN A 156 -18.14 -40.16 -22.14
C GLN A 156 -18.66 -39.12 -23.13
N GLN A 157 -18.67 -39.44 -24.42
CA GLN A 157 -19.23 -38.58 -25.46
C GLN A 157 -20.73 -38.38 -25.28
N ALA A 158 -21.48 -39.44 -24.95
CA ALA A 158 -22.91 -39.35 -24.66
C ALA A 158 -23.18 -38.48 -23.42
N LEU A 159 -22.39 -38.63 -22.36
CA LEU A 159 -22.49 -37.78 -21.17
C LEU A 159 -22.16 -36.32 -21.47
N GLN A 160 -21.12 -36.07 -22.27
CA GLN A 160 -20.74 -34.72 -22.67
C GLN A 160 -21.83 -34.07 -23.55
N ALA A 161 -22.34 -34.80 -24.55
CA ALA A 161 -23.44 -34.34 -25.39
C ALA A 161 -24.69 -34.00 -24.56
N ALA A 162 -25.04 -34.85 -23.59
CA ALA A 162 -26.17 -34.60 -22.69
C ALA A 162 -25.95 -33.35 -21.81
N ARG A 163 -24.72 -33.11 -21.33
CA ARG A 163 -24.36 -31.89 -20.58
C ARG A 163 -24.44 -30.65 -21.46
N ASP A 164 -23.92 -30.72 -22.67
CA ASP A 164 -23.90 -29.61 -23.62
C ASP A 164 -25.32 -29.22 -24.07
N GLU A 165 -26.19 -30.20 -24.24
CA GLU A 165 -27.62 -30.00 -24.53
C GLU A 165 -28.35 -29.39 -23.33
N ALA A 166 -28.10 -29.89 -22.11
CA ALA A 166 -28.68 -29.32 -20.89
C ALA A 166 -28.24 -27.86 -20.65
N GLN A 167 -27.00 -27.52 -21.03
CA GLN A 167 -26.43 -26.17 -20.88
C GLN A 167 -26.70 -25.26 -22.09
N ALA A 168 -27.16 -25.79 -23.23
CA ALA A 168 -27.45 -25.02 -24.43
C ALA A 168 -28.36 -23.79 -24.22
N PRO A 169 -29.50 -23.87 -23.50
CA PRO A 169 -30.34 -22.69 -23.29
C PRO A 169 -29.67 -21.64 -22.40
N GLN A 170 -28.85 -22.07 -21.43
CA GLN A 170 -28.10 -21.14 -20.59
C GLN A 170 -27.03 -20.40 -21.39
N ARG A 171 -26.31 -21.10 -22.28
CA ARG A 171 -25.34 -20.51 -23.21
C ARG A 171 -26.02 -19.50 -24.13
N ALA A 172 -27.12 -19.89 -24.79
CA ALA A 172 -27.88 -18.98 -25.65
C ALA A 172 -28.41 -17.73 -24.90
N ALA A 173 -28.88 -17.90 -23.67
CA ALA A 173 -29.31 -16.78 -22.83
C ALA A 173 -28.14 -15.86 -22.44
N GLN A 174 -26.96 -16.43 -22.17
CA GLN A 174 -25.75 -15.67 -21.87
C GLN A 174 -25.26 -14.90 -23.11
N ASP A 175 -25.26 -15.54 -24.28
CA ASP A 175 -24.88 -14.91 -25.55
C ASP A 175 -25.79 -13.72 -25.85
N THR A 176 -27.11 -13.90 -25.71
CA THR A 176 -28.09 -12.81 -25.86
C THR A 176 -27.83 -11.66 -24.89
N ARG A 177 -27.51 -11.95 -23.61
CA ARG A 177 -27.18 -10.91 -22.62
C ARG A 177 -25.89 -10.17 -22.98
N ASN A 178 -24.89 -10.88 -23.49
CA ASN A 178 -23.62 -10.29 -23.89
C ASN A 178 -23.80 -9.37 -25.11
N GLU A 179 -24.58 -9.79 -26.10
CA GLU A 179 -24.95 -9.00 -27.27
C GLU A 179 -25.69 -7.71 -26.86
N GLN A 180 -26.73 -7.84 -26.03
CA GLN A 180 -27.48 -6.68 -25.52
C GLN A 180 -26.58 -5.71 -24.75
N ALA A 181 -25.73 -6.23 -23.86
CA ALA A 181 -24.80 -5.39 -23.11
C ALA A 181 -23.79 -4.67 -24.01
N TYR A 182 -23.37 -5.29 -25.12
CA TYR A 182 -22.49 -4.67 -26.11
C TYR A 182 -23.21 -3.53 -26.84
N GLU A 183 -24.42 -3.77 -27.34
CA GLU A 183 -25.23 -2.75 -28.00
C GLU A 183 -25.56 -1.58 -27.07
N ASP A 184 -25.91 -1.86 -25.81
CA ASP A 184 -26.19 -0.84 -24.80
C ASP A 184 -24.98 0.06 -24.56
N LYS A 185 -23.78 -0.53 -24.46
CA LYS A 185 -22.52 0.22 -24.32
C LYS A 185 -22.22 1.07 -25.55
N GLN A 186 -22.47 0.56 -26.75
CA GLN A 186 -22.32 1.36 -27.97
C GLN A 186 -23.24 2.58 -27.97
N ARG A 187 -24.51 2.40 -27.57
CA ARG A 187 -25.46 3.52 -27.47
C ARG A 187 -25.04 4.52 -26.40
N GLN A 188 -24.60 4.06 -25.23
CA GLN A 188 -24.09 4.94 -24.18
C GLN A 188 -22.88 5.73 -24.65
N HIS A 189 -21.91 5.10 -25.32
CA HIS A 189 -20.75 5.79 -25.86
C HIS A 189 -21.15 6.90 -26.83
N ALA A 190 -22.09 6.64 -27.74
CA ALA A 190 -22.58 7.66 -28.68
C ALA A 190 -23.27 8.83 -27.95
N LEU A 191 -24.03 8.56 -26.87
CA LEU A 191 -24.65 9.60 -26.05
C LEU A 191 -23.61 10.42 -25.28
N ASP A 192 -22.63 9.76 -24.67
CA ASP A 192 -21.55 10.42 -23.93
C ASP A 192 -20.69 11.29 -24.86
N GLU A 193 -20.41 10.82 -26.08
CA GLU A 193 -19.74 11.61 -27.11
C GLU A 193 -20.56 12.84 -27.50
N ALA A 194 -21.85 12.68 -27.76
CA ALA A 194 -22.74 13.79 -28.08
C ALA A 194 -22.80 14.81 -26.93
N GLN A 195 -22.88 14.36 -25.67
CA GLN A 195 -22.85 15.24 -24.50
C GLN A 195 -21.50 15.96 -24.36
N ARG A 196 -20.39 15.23 -24.49
CA ARG A 196 -19.05 15.83 -24.45
C ARG A 196 -18.87 16.88 -25.53
N GLN A 197 -19.39 16.66 -26.73
CA GLN A 197 -19.36 17.63 -27.82
C GLN A 197 -20.25 18.84 -27.55
N ALA A 198 -21.47 18.63 -27.04
CA ALA A 198 -22.40 19.71 -26.67
C ALA A 198 -21.83 20.62 -25.57
N GLU A 199 -21.15 20.05 -24.58
CA GLU A 199 -20.51 20.78 -23.47
C GLU A 199 -19.13 21.36 -23.82
N ALA A 200 -18.51 20.95 -24.94
CA ALA A 200 -17.19 21.43 -25.35
C ALA A 200 -17.05 22.96 -25.39
N PRO A 201 -17.96 23.75 -25.99
CA PRO A 201 -17.86 25.21 -25.97
C PRO A 201 -17.97 25.79 -24.56
N GLN A 202 -18.79 25.19 -23.69
CA GLN A 202 -18.92 25.64 -22.30
C GLN A 202 -17.64 25.33 -21.50
N ARG A 203 -17.02 24.17 -21.70
CA ARG A 203 -15.72 23.84 -21.08
C ARG A 203 -14.62 24.80 -21.53
N ALA A 204 -14.55 25.12 -22.82
CA ALA A 204 -13.61 26.10 -23.35
C ALA A 204 -13.85 27.50 -22.73
N ALA A 205 -15.10 27.96 -22.67
CA ALA A 205 -15.43 29.25 -22.04
C ALA A 205 -15.09 29.28 -20.54
N ASN A 206 -15.32 28.18 -19.82
CA ASN A 206 -14.96 28.05 -18.41
C ASN A 206 -13.44 28.09 -18.20
N GLU A 207 -12.67 27.43 -19.07
CA GLU A 207 -11.21 27.47 -19.04
C GLU A 207 -10.68 28.88 -19.31
N GLU A 208 -11.20 29.56 -20.33
CA GLU A 208 -10.85 30.96 -20.61
C GLU A 208 -11.18 31.88 -19.43
N ALA A 209 -12.34 31.72 -18.81
CA ALA A 209 -12.75 32.49 -17.64
C ALA A 209 -11.83 32.23 -16.44
N TYR A 210 -11.39 30.99 -16.23
CA TYR A 210 -10.42 30.65 -15.20
C TYR A 210 -9.07 31.32 -15.45
N GLN A 211 -8.57 31.25 -16.69
CA GLN A 211 -7.32 31.89 -17.08
C GLN A 211 -7.38 33.42 -16.92
N GLN A 212 -8.51 34.04 -17.26
CA GLN A 212 -8.74 35.47 -17.04
C GLN A 212 -8.69 35.82 -15.55
N LYS A 213 -9.35 35.03 -14.70
CA LYS A 213 -9.30 35.25 -13.24
C LYS A 213 -7.89 35.09 -12.69
N GLN A 214 -7.11 34.12 -13.17
CA GLN A 214 -5.71 33.99 -12.78
C GLN A 214 -4.89 35.24 -13.16
N ARG A 215 -5.05 35.75 -14.39
CA ARG A 215 -4.38 36.99 -14.81
C ARG A 215 -4.79 38.18 -13.95
N GLN A 216 -6.09 38.32 -13.67
CA GLN A 216 -6.59 39.40 -12.81
C GLN A 216 -5.99 39.29 -11.41
N HIS A 217 -5.93 38.08 -10.83
CA HIS A 217 -5.33 37.86 -9.54
C HIS A 217 -3.84 38.23 -9.50
N ALA A 218 -3.09 37.92 -10.58
CA ALA A 218 -1.69 38.34 -10.71
C ALA A 218 -1.53 39.87 -10.78
N ILE A 219 -2.40 40.56 -11.54
CA ILE A 219 -2.41 42.03 -11.62
C ILE A 219 -2.76 42.63 -10.25
N ASP A 220 -3.79 42.12 -9.59
CA ASP A 220 -4.23 42.59 -8.28
C ASP A 220 -3.15 42.39 -7.22
N GLN A 221 -2.39 41.28 -7.27
CA GLN A 221 -1.25 41.06 -6.40
C GLN A 221 -0.12 42.05 -6.69
N ALA A 222 0.17 42.33 -7.96
CA ALA A 222 1.17 43.34 -8.32
C ALA A 222 0.76 44.74 -7.85
N GLN A 223 -0.54 45.07 -7.87
CA GLN A 223 -1.07 46.35 -7.39
C GLN A 223 -1.14 46.43 -5.86
N ARG A 224 -1.50 45.33 -5.18
CA ARG A 224 -1.55 45.25 -3.71
C ARG A 224 -0.19 45.01 -3.06
N GLY A 225 0.82 44.67 -3.86
CA GLY A 225 2.21 44.60 -3.40
C GLY A 225 2.57 45.90 -2.71
N VAL A 226 2.78 45.84 -1.40
CA VAL A 226 3.32 46.95 -0.62
C VAL A 226 4.58 47.39 -1.35
N SER A 227 4.60 48.62 -1.86
CA SER A 227 5.78 49.13 -2.57
C SER A 227 7.01 48.94 -1.66
N PRO A 228 8.21 48.66 -2.20
CA PRO A 228 9.40 48.48 -1.38
C PRO A 228 9.63 49.67 -0.41
N ALA A 229 9.20 50.88 -0.79
CA ALA A 229 9.18 52.05 0.07
C ALA A 229 8.21 51.93 1.27
N GLN A 230 6.99 51.44 1.06
CA GLN A 230 6.03 51.20 2.16
C GLN A 230 6.45 50.01 3.04
N ALA A 231 7.08 48.97 2.47
CA ALA A 231 7.59 47.84 3.25
C ALA A 231 8.74 48.30 4.16
N ALA A 232 9.66 49.11 3.64
CA ALA A 232 10.72 49.74 4.42
C ALA A 232 10.17 50.67 5.51
N ALA A 233 9.15 51.48 5.20
CA ALA A 233 8.52 52.36 6.18
C ALA A 233 7.81 51.58 7.31
N ASN A 234 7.12 50.49 6.97
CA ASN A 234 6.47 49.60 7.95
C ASN A 234 7.51 48.90 8.84
N GLN A 235 8.62 48.45 8.26
CA GLN A 235 9.73 47.84 9.01
C GLN A 235 10.35 48.84 9.98
N GLN A 236 10.66 50.05 9.52
CA GLN A 236 11.19 51.12 10.37
C GLN A 236 10.23 51.49 11.51
N ALA A 237 8.92 51.56 11.23
CA ALA A 237 7.92 51.82 12.25
C ALA A 237 7.84 50.69 13.28
N TYR A 238 8.05 49.44 12.88
CA TYR A 238 8.11 48.30 13.78
C TYR A 238 9.36 48.36 14.68
N ASP A 239 10.53 48.59 14.09
CA ASP A 239 11.80 48.64 14.80
C ASP A 239 11.84 49.83 15.80
N GLN A 240 11.26 50.98 15.43
CA GLN A 240 11.10 52.12 16.34
C GLN A 240 10.23 51.76 17.54
N LYS A 241 9.09 51.09 17.33
CA LYS A 241 8.21 50.65 18.42
C LYS A 241 8.90 49.66 19.37
N GLN A 242 9.72 48.76 18.83
CA GLN A 242 10.52 47.83 19.65
C GLN A 242 11.54 48.60 20.52
N ALA A 243 12.24 49.57 19.93
CA ALA A 243 13.18 50.41 20.66
C ALA A 243 12.50 51.27 21.74
N ASP A 244 11.33 51.83 21.45
CA ASP A 244 10.52 52.59 22.42
C ASP A 244 10.06 51.72 23.58
N PHE A 245 9.60 50.50 23.31
CA PHE A 245 9.20 49.56 24.33
C PHE A 245 10.37 49.19 25.25
N GLN A 246 11.56 48.93 24.68
CA GLN A 246 12.75 48.64 25.47
C GLN A 246 13.16 49.83 26.35
N ARG A 247 13.14 51.06 25.79
CA ARG A 247 13.39 52.28 26.57
C ARG A 247 12.42 52.43 27.74
N GLN A 248 11.14 52.11 27.51
CA GLN A 248 10.12 52.21 28.55
C GLN A 248 10.33 51.18 29.67
N LEU A 249 10.79 49.97 29.34
CA LEU A 249 11.18 48.97 30.33
C LEU A 249 12.38 49.43 31.16
N ASP A 250 13.43 49.94 30.52
CA ASP A 250 14.63 50.41 31.21
C ASP A 250 14.30 51.57 32.16
N GLN A 251 13.45 52.51 31.71
CA GLN A 251 12.97 53.60 32.54
C GLN A 251 12.15 53.11 33.74
N ALA A 252 11.28 52.12 33.54
CA ALA A 252 10.50 51.51 34.62
C ALA A 252 11.40 50.80 35.64
N HIS A 253 12.44 50.10 35.20
CA HIS A 253 13.43 49.46 36.08
C HIS A 253 14.20 50.48 36.92
N GLN A 254 14.66 51.58 36.31
CA GLN A 254 15.35 52.65 37.03
C GLN A 254 14.45 53.27 38.11
N GLN A 255 13.19 53.55 37.78
CA GLN A 255 12.23 54.09 38.76
C GLN A 255 11.93 53.10 39.89
N ALA A 256 11.81 51.80 39.58
CA ALA A 256 11.61 50.77 40.59
C ALA A 256 12.81 50.68 41.55
N ALA A 257 14.03 50.76 41.02
CA ALA A 257 15.26 50.76 41.81
C ALA A 257 15.34 51.99 42.74
N GLN A 258 15.04 53.19 42.24
CA GLN A 258 15.00 54.42 43.05
C GLN A 258 13.97 54.30 44.18
N LYS A 259 12.75 53.87 43.88
CA LYS A 259 11.70 53.68 44.89
C LYS A 259 12.06 52.59 45.90
N ALA A 260 12.83 51.57 45.52
CA ALA A 260 13.33 50.56 46.45
C ALA A 260 14.35 51.17 47.43
N GLN A 261 15.28 51.98 46.93
CA GLN A 261 16.26 52.70 47.77
C GLN A 261 15.56 53.66 48.74
N GLU A 262 14.60 54.46 48.27
CA GLU A 262 13.83 55.37 49.13
C GLU A 262 13.08 54.63 50.24
N ARG A 263 12.58 53.43 49.97
CA ARG A 263 11.90 52.61 50.99
C ARG A 263 12.86 52.16 52.08
N VAL A 264 14.07 51.74 51.71
CA VAL A 264 15.13 51.37 52.67
C VAL A 264 15.53 52.58 53.52
N GLU A 265 15.76 53.74 52.91
CA GLU A 265 16.12 54.97 53.64
C GLU A 265 15.00 55.43 54.58
N LYS A 266 13.74 55.40 54.13
CA LYS A 266 12.59 55.74 54.98
C LYS A 266 12.46 54.77 56.16
N GLN A 267 12.69 53.48 55.93
CA GLN A 267 12.67 52.47 56.99
C GLN A 267 13.79 52.73 58.02
N GLN A 268 15.00 53.04 57.59
CA GLN A 268 16.12 53.41 58.47
C GLN A 268 15.81 54.68 59.26
N ARG A 269 15.30 55.73 58.61
CA ARG A 269 14.89 56.97 59.29
C ARG A 269 13.78 56.74 60.31
N TYR A 270 12.84 55.85 60.02
CA TYR A 270 11.80 55.49 60.98
C TYR A 270 12.36 54.76 62.20
N GLN A 271 13.25 53.78 61.99
CA GLN A 271 13.93 53.08 63.09
C GLN A 271 14.75 54.05 63.96
N GLN A 272 15.50 54.97 63.34
CA GLN A 272 16.25 55.99 64.07
C GLN A 272 15.33 56.85 64.94
N LYS A 273 14.20 57.32 64.40
CA LYS A 273 13.21 58.09 65.16
C LYS A 273 12.65 57.33 66.37
N GLN A 274 12.47 56.01 66.27
CA GLN A 274 12.03 55.19 67.41
C GLN A 274 13.09 55.16 68.52
N ILE A 275 14.36 54.94 68.16
CA ILE A 275 15.49 54.95 69.09
C ILE A 275 15.63 56.33 69.76
N ASP A 276 15.58 57.40 68.96
CA ASP A 276 15.69 58.78 69.46
C ASP A 276 14.53 59.12 70.42
N ALA A 277 13.31 58.67 70.12
CA ALA A 277 12.15 58.86 70.99
C ALA A 277 12.28 58.12 72.33
N GLU A 278 12.81 56.89 72.32
CA GLU A 278 13.09 56.12 73.53
C GLU A 278 14.19 56.77 74.38
N GLN A 279 15.27 57.26 73.76
CA GLN A 279 16.33 58.00 74.44
C GLN A 279 15.78 59.27 75.07
N HIS A 280 15.02 60.06 74.32
CA HIS A 280 14.41 61.28 74.83
C HIS A 280 13.47 60.99 76.02
N LYS A 281 12.69 59.90 75.98
CA LYS A 281 11.85 59.50 77.11
C LYS A 281 12.68 59.21 78.37
N LYS A 282 13.79 58.45 78.23
CA LYS A 282 14.71 58.15 79.35
C LYS A 282 15.34 59.42 79.92
N ASP A 283 15.74 60.36 79.07
CA ASP A 283 16.32 61.64 79.49
C ASP A 283 15.32 62.50 80.27
N ILE A 284 14.06 62.55 79.83
CA ILE A 284 12.99 63.27 80.54
C ILE A 284 12.70 62.60 81.89
N GLU A 285 12.60 61.28 81.96
CA GLU A 285 12.41 60.53 83.22
C GLU A 285 13.57 60.75 84.19
N ALA A 286 14.82 60.74 83.71
CA ALA A 286 16.00 61.04 84.53
C ALA A 286 15.95 62.47 85.07
N ARG A 287 15.59 63.45 84.23
CA ARG A 287 15.44 64.85 84.65
C ARG A 287 14.31 65.03 85.68
N GLN A 288 13.21 64.31 85.54
CA GLN A 288 12.12 64.32 86.52
C GLN A 288 12.52 63.70 87.87
N LYS A 289 13.22 62.56 87.86
CA LYS A 289 13.75 61.94 89.10
C LYS A 289 14.71 62.89 89.82
N GLN A 290 15.65 63.48 89.09
CA GLN A 290 16.58 64.47 89.67
C GLN A 290 15.85 65.70 90.24
N ALA A 291 14.77 66.15 89.60
CA ALA A 291 13.96 67.25 90.12
C ALA A 291 13.17 66.85 91.39
N ALA A 292 12.61 65.63 91.43
CA ALA A 292 11.89 65.11 92.58
C ALA A 292 12.82 64.88 93.79
N GLU A 293 14.01 64.32 93.56
CA GLU A 293 15.05 64.16 94.59
C GLU A 293 15.48 65.51 95.18
N LYS A 294 15.74 66.51 94.33
CA LYS A 294 16.05 67.88 94.80
C LYS A 294 14.89 68.49 95.58
N ALA A 295 13.64 68.25 95.19
CA ALA A 295 12.47 68.75 95.90
C ALA A 295 12.28 68.08 97.28
N GLN A 296 12.46 66.76 97.37
CA GLN A 296 12.41 66.02 98.64
C GLN A 296 13.54 66.45 99.57
N GLN A 297 14.75 66.65 99.04
CA GLN A 297 15.89 67.11 99.81
C GLN A 297 15.62 68.51 100.39
N LYS A 298 15.00 69.40 99.62
CA LYS A 298 14.59 70.73 100.11
C LYS A 298 13.50 70.66 101.18
N GLN A 299 12.47 69.81 101.00
CA GLN A 299 11.43 69.61 102.02
C GLN A 299 12.01 69.07 103.34
N GLN A 300 12.96 68.13 103.28
CA GLN A 300 13.62 67.62 104.47
C GLN A 300 14.43 68.72 105.19
N GLN A 301 15.11 69.59 104.44
CA GLN A 301 15.82 70.74 104.99
C GLN A 301 14.86 71.75 105.64
N ASP A 302 13.75 72.07 104.99
CA ASP A 302 12.75 73.01 105.51
C ASP A 302 12.06 72.49 106.79
N LEU A 303 11.73 71.18 106.84
CA LEU A 303 11.19 70.55 108.06
C LEU A 303 12.19 70.58 109.22
N GLN A 304 13.47 70.29 108.97
CA GLN A 304 14.51 70.37 110.00
C GLN A 304 14.65 71.80 110.53
N GLN A 305 14.56 72.80 109.66
CA GLN A 305 14.61 74.21 110.06
C GLN A 305 13.39 74.62 110.91
N GLN A 306 12.19 74.20 110.52
CA GLN A 306 10.97 74.46 111.30
C GLN A 306 11.03 73.81 112.69
N GLN A 307 11.48 72.55 112.78
CA GLN A 307 11.62 71.89 114.08
C GLN A 307 12.63 72.59 114.98
N GLN A 308 13.74 73.11 114.43
CA GLN A 308 14.71 73.90 115.20
C GLN A 308 14.12 75.24 115.68
N LEU A 309 13.37 75.94 114.85
CA LEU A 309 12.72 77.20 115.21
C LEU A 309 11.63 77.00 116.27
N GLU A 310 10.81 75.95 116.16
CA GLU A 310 9.76 75.64 117.13
C GLU A 310 10.36 75.23 118.49
N GLN A 311 11.48 74.49 118.49
CA GLN A 311 12.22 74.21 119.71
C GLN A 311 12.78 75.49 120.36
N GLN A 312 13.30 76.43 119.58
CA GLN A 312 13.77 77.71 120.11
C GLN A 312 12.63 78.59 120.66
N GLN A 313 11.46 78.64 119.99
CA GLN A 313 10.32 79.42 120.48
C GLN A 313 9.71 78.84 121.75
N LYS A 314 9.61 77.50 121.88
CA LYS A 314 9.17 76.87 123.13
C LYS A 314 10.12 77.15 124.29
N GLN A 315 11.43 77.23 124.03
CA GLN A 315 12.39 77.63 125.06
C GLN A 315 12.23 79.11 125.46
N GLN A 316 11.89 80.01 124.53
CA GLN A 316 11.68 81.43 124.86
C GLN A 316 10.36 81.70 125.58
N GLN A 317 9.30 80.95 125.30
CA GLN A 317 8.00 81.12 125.99
C GLN A 317 7.99 80.55 127.42
N GLN A 318 8.93 79.68 127.78
CA GLN A 318 9.07 79.17 129.16
C GLN A 318 9.99 80.04 130.05
N GLN A 319 10.62 81.09 129.50
CA GLN A 319 11.52 82.01 130.23
C GLN A 319 10.95 83.43 130.43
N LYS A 320 9.63 83.61 130.30
CA LYS A 320 8.88 84.82 130.69
C LYS A 320 7.70 84.45 131.57
#